data_AF-A0A0F9DDQ8-F1
#
_entry.id   AF-A0A0F9DDQ8-F1
#
_cell.length_a   1.000
_cell.length_b   1.000
_cell.length_c   1.000
_cell.angle_alpha   90.00
_cell.angle_beta   90.00
_cell.angle_gamma   90.00
#
_symmetry.space_group_name_H-M   'P 1'
#
loop_
_entity.id
_entity.type
_entity.pdbx_description
1 polymer ?
#
loop_
_entity_poly.entity_id
_entity_poly.type
_entity_poly.pdbx_seq_one_letter_code
_entity_poly.pdbx_strand_id
1 'polypeptide(L)'
;VVRKITNYIILSEEMLEDVDGMTSYILARLPSKINKEEDEQILEGDGAGTNLSGLVTNATAYSDNLADSNVQRIDILADAVRQVQVGSNNDPTGIVVHPNDFYKIVMTKESTYGYVHPWILMQTPLVIAGVTVMSTTAITEGDFLVLARDAAQVFFRKQMTIEFSNQNEDNFIKGMVTVRAHKREALPIYSPLSMITGDFAVALAEGTG
;
A
#
# COMPACT_ATOMS: atom_id res chain seq x y z
N VAL A 1 3.24 18.78 1.85
CA VAL A 1 3.53 19.20 3.24
C VAL A 1 4.23 18.04 3.95
N VAL A 2 5.18 18.30 4.85
CA VAL A 2 5.86 17.24 5.61
C VAL A 2 4.96 16.76 6.75
N ARG A 3 4.70 15.45 6.81
CA ARG A 3 3.91 14.79 7.86
C ARG A 3 4.82 14.02 8.82
N LYS A 4 4.27 13.66 9.98
CA LYS A 4 4.98 12.92 11.03
C LYS A 4 4.18 11.67 11.38
N ILE A 5 4.78 10.51 11.21
CA ILE A 5 4.23 9.23 11.66
C ILE A 5 4.93 8.88 12.97
N THR A 6 4.16 8.55 14.00
CA THR A 6 4.67 8.29 15.35
C THR A 6 3.93 7.11 15.97
N ASN A 7 4.66 6.16 16.52
CA ASN A 7 4.11 5.06 17.31
C ASN A 7 4.90 4.92 18.62
N TYR A 8 4.25 4.46 19.68
CA TYR A 8 4.86 4.31 20.99
C TYR A 8 4.42 3.01 21.68
N ILE A 9 5.29 2.51 22.55
CA ILE A 9 5.02 1.37 23.43
C ILE A 9 5.41 1.81 24.84
N ILE A 10 4.57 1.47 25.82
CA ILE A 10 4.85 1.69 27.24
C ILE A 10 5.13 0.31 27.85
N LEU A 11 6.19 0.20 28.64
CA LEU A 11 6.59 -1.01 29.34
C LEU A 11 7.13 -0.68 30.73
N SER A 12 7.20 -1.68 31.60
CA SER A 12 7.84 -1.54 32.92
C SER A 12 9.37 -1.46 32.78
N GLU A 13 10.02 -0.66 33.62
CA GLU A 13 11.48 -0.55 33.73
C GLU A 13 12.09 -1.90 34.15
N GLU A 14 11.49 -2.56 35.14
CA GLU A 14 11.90 -3.90 35.59
C GLU A 14 11.86 -4.93 34.45
N MET A 15 10.86 -4.86 33.56
CA MET A 15 10.79 -5.76 32.40
C MET A 15 11.88 -5.48 31.36
N LEU A 16 12.38 -4.25 31.28
CA LEU A 16 13.47 -3.89 30.39
C LEU A 16 14.82 -4.37 30.92
N GLU A 17 14.99 -4.43 32.24
CA GLU A 17 16.20 -4.90 32.91
C GLU A 17 16.24 -6.42 33.10
N ASP A 18 15.11 -7.03 33.49
CA ASP A 18 15.04 -8.46 33.87
C ASP A 18 14.92 -9.41 32.68
N VAL A 19 14.36 -8.95 31.55
CA VAL A 19 14.09 -9.81 30.39
C VAL A 19 15.17 -9.64 29.34
N ASP A 20 16.13 -10.56 29.37
CA ASP A 20 17.18 -10.67 28.36
C ASP A 20 16.59 -10.72 26.94
N GLY A 21 16.92 -9.71 26.13
CA GLY A 21 16.43 -9.59 24.75
C GLY A 21 15.16 -8.75 24.54
N MET A 22 14.52 -8.23 25.60
CA MET A 22 13.35 -7.34 25.45
C MET A 22 13.68 -6.08 24.62
N THR A 23 14.84 -5.48 24.86
CA THR A 23 15.34 -4.35 24.06
C THR A 23 15.49 -4.71 22.59
N SER A 24 16.01 -5.91 22.27
CA SER A 24 16.15 -6.38 20.89
C SER A 24 14.79 -6.56 20.22
N TYR A 25 13.81 -7.13 20.93
CA TYR A 25 12.45 -7.28 20.44
C TYR A 25 11.80 -5.92 20.13
N ILE A 26 11.94 -4.94 21.01
CA ILE A 26 11.39 -3.59 20.81
C ILE A 26 12.04 -2.91 19.60
N LEU A 27 13.37 -3.01 19.49
CA LEU A 27 14.12 -2.44 18.37
C LEU A 27 13.79 -3.11 17.02
N ALA A 28 13.34 -4.36 17.00
CA ALA A 28 12.85 -5.01 15.78
C ALA A 28 11.37 -4.70 15.50
N ARG A 29 10.53 -4.68 16.54
CA ARG A 29 9.07 -4.61 16.40
C ARG A 29 8.57 -3.19 16.13
N LEU A 30 9.13 -2.20 16.82
CA LEU A 30 8.66 -0.82 16.73
C LEU A 30 8.92 -0.21 15.33
N PRO A 31 10.09 -0.42 14.69
CA PRO A 31 10.30 -0.04 13.29
C PRO A 31 9.36 -0.74 12.32
N SER A 32 9.15 -2.04 12.49
CA SER A 32 8.26 -2.81 11.63
C SER A 32 6.82 -2.27 11.65
N LYS A 33 6.31 -1.88 12.83
CA LYS A 33 4.99 -1.25 12.96
C LYS A 33 4.92 0.09 12.22
N ILE A 34 5.93 0.94 12.39
CA ILE A 34 5.97 2.26 11.75
C ILE A 34 6.10 2.15 10.24
N ASN A 35 6.85 1.18 9.72
CA ASN A 35 6.95 0.94 8.28
C ASN A 35 5.59 0.49 7.73
N LYS A 36 4.89 -0.41 8.42
CA LYS A 36 3.54 -0.81 8.02
C LYS A 36 2.56 0.37 7.98
N GLU A 37 2.56 1.21 9.01
CA GLU A 37 1.71 2.42 9.04
C GLU A 37 2.08 3.43 7.95
N GLU A 38 3.34 3.49 7.52
CA GLU A 38 3.74 4.29 6.35
C GLU A 38 3.25 3.72 5.06
N ASP A 39 3.35 2.40 4.85
CA ASP A 39 2.85 1.78 3.63
C ASP A 39 1.34 2.07 3.47
N GLU A 40 0.57 1.95 4.56
CA GLU A 40 -0.85 2.31 4.62
C GLU A 40 -1.08 3.80 4.32
N GLN A 41 -0.28 4.70 4.90
CA GLN A 41 -0.40 6.16 4.68
C GLN A 41 0.04 6.61 3.28
N ILE A 42 1.06 5.98 2.71
CA ILE A 42 1.55 6.25 1.35
C ILE A 42 0.51 5.78 0.34
N LEU A 43 -0.11 4.61 0.55
CA LEU A 43 -1.12 4.09 -0.37
C LEU A 43 -2.47 4.80 -0.22
N GLU A 44 -3.03 4.84 0.99
CA GLU A 44 -4.43 5.22 1.23
C GLU A 44 -4.62 6.46 2.12
N GLY A 45 -3.55 7.19 2.44
CA GLY A 45 -3.64 8.36 3.32
C GLY A 45 -4.67 9.41 2.85
N ASP A 46 -5.59 9.79 3.72
CA ASP A 46 -6.69 10.73 3.41
C ASP A 46 -6.25 12.19 3.21
N GLY A 47 -4.97 12.53 3.45
CA GLY A 47 -4.43 13.88 3.39
C GLY A 47 -4.91 14.83 4.50
N ALA A 48 -5.74 14.36 5.42
CA ALA A 48 -6.36 15.15 6.47
C ALA A 48 -5.48 15.20 7.74
N GLY A 49 -5.45 16.37 8.39
CA GLY A 49 -4.72 16.57 9.64
C GLY A 49 -3.23 16.18 9.56
N THR A 50 -2.87 15.09 10.25
CA THR A 50 -1.51 14.55 10.33
C THR A 50 -1.19 13.49 9.26
N ASN A 51 -2.21 13.01 8.54
CA ASN A 51 -2.05 11.95 7.55
C ASN A 51 -1.38 12.47 6.27
N LEU A 52 -0.70 11.57 5.58
CA LEU A 52 -0.20 11.80 4.23
C LEU A 52 -1.36 11.80 3.25
N SER A 53 -1.17 12.46 2.11
CA SER A 53 -2.10 12.35 0.99
C SER A 53 -1.60 11.20 0.13
N GLY A 54 -2.30 10.06 0.19
CA GLY A 54 -1.89 8.80 -0.39
C GLY A 54 -2.04 8.75 -1.90
N LEU A 55 -1.46 7.73 -2.51
CA LEU A 55 -1.49 7.50 -3.95
C LEU A 55 -2.92 7.25 -4.45
N VAL A 56 -3.71 6.43 -3.73
CA VAL A 56 -5.10 6.10 -4.09
C VAL A 56 -5.98 7.33 -4.06
N THR A 57 -5.87 8.17 -3.02
CA THR A 57 -6.68 9.39 -2.87
C THR A 57 -6.45 10.43 -3.97
N ASN A 58 -5.27 10.42 -4.58
CA ASN A 58 -4.91 11.35 -5.66
C ASN A 58 -4.89 10.69 -7.04
N ALA A 59 -5.17 9.39 -7.12
CA ALA A 59 -5.26 8.67 -8.38
C ALA A 59 -6.57 9.02 -9.09
N THR A 60 -6.55 8.92 -10.42
CA THR A 60 -7.75 9.09 -11.23
C THR A 60 -8.61 7.83 -11.10
N ALA A 61 -9.92 7.98 -10.96
CA ALA A 61 -10.82 6.83 -10.91
C ALA A 61 -10.83 6.08 -12.25
N TYR A 62 -10.83 4.75 -12.19
CA TYR A 62 -11.01 3.89 -13.34
C TYR A 62 -12.35 4.17 -14.01
N SER A 63 -12.34 4.25 -15.34
CA SER A 63 -13.55 4.38 -16.15
C SER A 63 -13.70 3.14 -17.01
N ASP A 64 -14.75 2.34 -16.83
CA ASP A 64 -14.94 1.21 -17.72
C ASP A 64 -15.26 1.68 -19.14
N ASN A 65 -14.41 1.29 -20.09
CA ASN A 65 -14.63 1.50 -21.52
C ASN A 65 -14.52 0.18 -22.29
N LEU A 66 -14.53 -0.96 -21.58
CA LEU A 66 -14.54 -2.27 -22.18
C LEU A 66 -15.95 -2.54 -22.70
N ALA A 67 -16.11 -2.54 -24.02
CA ALA A 67 -17.38 -2.87 -24.69
C ALA A 67 -17.59 -4.40 -24.76
N ASP A 68 -17.41 -5.11 -23.65
CA ASP A 68 -17.55 -6.57 -23.54
C ASP A 68 -18.43 -6.93 -22.35
N SER A 69 -19.34 -7.89 -22.54
CA SER A 69 -20.24 -8.44 -21.53
C SER A 69 -19.59 -9.46 -20.56
N ASN A 70 -18.39 -9.96 -20.87
CA ASN A 70 -17.70 -11.00 -20.07
C ASN A 70 -16.36 -10.51 -19.51
N VAL A 71 -16.34 -9.31 -18.93
CA VAL A 71 -15.13 -8.72 -18.35
C VAL A 71 -14.59 -9.57 -17.19
N GLN A 72 -13.30 -9.91 -17.23
CA GLN A 72 -12.58 -10.50 -16.11
C GLN A 72 -11.71 -9.46 -15.40
N ARG A 73 -11.29 -9.77 -14.17
CA ARG A 73 -10.39 -8.90 -13.38
C ARG A 73 -9.07 -8.58 -14.09
N ILE A 74 -8.58 -9.50 -14.92
CA ILE A 74 -7.36 -9.28 -15.71
C ILE A 74 -7.58 -8.24 -16.82
N ASP A 75 -8.76 -8.20 -17.43
CA ASP A 75 -9.11 -7.23 -18.47
C ASP A 75 -9.22 -5.83 -17.88
N ILE A 76 -9.80 -5.70 -16.68
CA ILE A 76 -9.85 -4.42 -15.93
C ILE A 76 -8.44 -3.89 -15.67
N LEU A 77 -7.51 -4.76 -15.24
CA LEU A 77 -6.12 -4.34 -15.00
C LEU A 77 -5.41 -3.95 -16.30
N ALA A 78 -5.64 -4.69 -17.38
CA ALA A 78 -5.07 -4.35 -18.69
C ALA A 78 -5.65 -3.04 -19.24
N ASP A 79 -6.94 -2.77 -19.02
CA ASP A 79 -7.57 -1.51 -19.42
C ASP A 79 -7.10 -0.33 -18.56
N ALA A 80 -6.93 -0.53 -17.25
CA ALA A 80 -6.35 0.47 -16.37
C ALA A 80 -4.91 0.83 -16.80
N VAL A 81 -4.10 -0.16 -17.23
CA VAL A 81 -2.78 0.09 -17.84
C VAL A 81 -2.90 0.94 -19.10
N ARG A 82 -3.85 0.61 -19.99
CA ARG A 82 -4.12 1.40 -21.20
C ARG A 82 -4.53 2.84 -20.86
N GLN A 83 -5.35 3.04 -19.82
CA GLN A 83 -5.78 4.37 -19.39
C GLN A 83 -4.64 5.23 -18.88
N VAL A 84 -3.70 4.65 -18.12
CA VAL A 84 -2.48 5.37 -17.69
C VAL A 84 -1.66 5.80 -18.91
N GLN A 85 -1.49 4.91 -19.89
CA GLN A 85 -0.72 5.20 -21.11
C GLN A 85 -1.36 6.31 -21.95
N VAL A 86 -2.68 6.27 -22.14
CA VAL A 86 -3.43 7.29 -22.92
C VAL A 86 -3.51 8.62 -22.17
N GLY A 87 -3.72 8.58 -20.85
CA GLY A 87 -3.98 9.77 -20.04
C GLY A 87 -2.74 10.59 -19.73
N SER A 88 -1.55 9.98 -19.74
CA SER A 88 -0.32 10.65 -19.28
C SER A 88 0.91 10.46 -20.16
N ASN A 89 0.81 9.73 -21.28
CA ASN A 89 1.94 9.36 -22.16
C ASN A 89 3.12 8.69 -21.43
N ASN A 90 2.89 8.21 -20.20
CA ASN A 90 3.87 7.53 -19.38
C ASN A 90 3.58 6.03 -19.36
N ASP A 91 4.63 5.23 -19.33
CA ASP A 91 4.50 3.79 -19.19
C ASP A 91 4.27 3.41 -17.72
N PRO A 92 3.16 2.72 -17.39
CA PRO A 92 2.93 2.23 -16.04
C PRO A 92 4.01 1.23 -15.65
N THR A 93 4.49 1.35 -14.42
CA THR A 93 5.62 0.54 -13.92
C THR A 93 5.18 -0.50 -12.90
N GLY A 94 4.05 -0.27 -12.23
CA GLY A 94 3.56 -1.16 -11.18
C GLY A 94 2.04 -1.21 -11.11
N ILE A 95 1.53 -2.40 -10.85
CA ILE A 95 0.16 -2.65 -10.43
C ILE A 95 0.21 -3.09 -8.97
N VAL A 96 -0.59 -2.48 -8.11
CA VAL A 96 -0.71 -2.81 -6.69
C VAL A 96 -2.10 -3.38 -6.45
N VAL A 97 -2.16 -4.56 -5.84
CA VAL A 97 -3.41 -5.26 -5.47
C VAL A 97 -3.28 -5.91 -4.10
N HIS A 98 -4.41 -6.20 -3.48
CA HIS A 98 -4.43 -7.00 -2.26
C HIS A 98 -4.07 -8.47 -2.58
N PRO A 99 -3.33 -9.20 -1.69
CA PRO A 99 -3.02 -10.62 -1.90
C PRO A 99 -4.25 -11.50 -2.18
N ASN A 100 -5.39 -11.23 -1.54
CA ASN A 100 -6.62 -12.00 -1.78
C ASN A 100 -7.08 -11.85 -3.24
N ASP A 101 -7.05 -10.64 -3.80
CA ASP A 101 -7.46 -10.39 -5.19
C ASP A 101 -6.41 -10.88 -6.18
N PHE A 102 -5.13 -10.82 -5.82
CA PHE A 102 -4.05 -11.45 -6.58
C PHE A 102 -4.33 -12.94 -6.80
N TYR A 103 -4.65 -13.69 -5.73
CA TYR A 103 -4.98 -15.11 -5.87
C TYR A 103 -6.30 -15.35 -6.59
N LYS A 104 -7.31 -14.47 -6.46
CA LYS A 104 -8.54 -14.55 -7.26
C LYS A 104 -8.26 -14.43 -8.76
N ILE A 105 -7.36 -13.53 -9.17
CA ILE A 105 -6.95 -13.37 -10.58
C ILE A 105 -6.27 -14.64 -11.08
N VAL A 106 -5.28 -15.14 -10.32
CA VAL A 106 -4.49 -16.32 -10.69
C VAL A 106 -5.35 -17.60 -10.75
N MET A 107 -6.32 -17.72 -9.85
CA MET A 107 -7.20 -18.89 -9.76
C MET A 107 -8.44 -18.80 -10.66
N THR A 108 -8.50 -17.83 -11.58
CA THR A 108 -9.60 -17.71 -12.53
C THR A 108 -9.69 -18.94 -13.42
N LYS A 109 -10.87 -19.57 -13.42
CA LYS A 109 -11.16 -20.78 -14.21
C LYS A 109 -12.19 -20.50 -15.29
N GLU A 110 -12.02 -21.19 -16.40
CA GLU A 110 -13.04 -21.31 -17.44
C GLU A 110 -14.11 -22.35 -17.05
N SER A 111 -15.24 -22.34 -17.75
CA SER A 111 -16.38 -23.25 -17.53
C SER A 111 -16.02 -24.73 -17.62
N THR A 112 -14.90 -25.06 -18.28
CA THR A 112 -14.37 -26.42 -18.45
C THR A 112 -13.36 -26.82 -17.35
N TYR A 113 -13.28 -26.06 -16.25
CA TYR A 113 -12.37 -26.28 -15.10
C TYR A 113 -10.87 -26.09 -15.38
N GLY A 114 -10.50 -25.65 -16.59
CA GLY A 114 -9.15 -25.20 -16.90
C GLY A 114 -8.84 -23.85 -16.25
N TYR A 115 -7.56 -23.55 -16.03
CA TYR A 115 -7.13 -22.20 -15.69
C TYR A 115 -7.08 -21.38 -16.97
N VAL A 116 -7.64 -20.16 -16.96
CA VAL A 116 -7.66 -19.28 -18.14
C VAL A 116 -6.23 -18.86 -18.51
N HIS A 117 -5.39 -18.64 -17.51
CA HIS A 117 -4.02 -18.16 -17.68
C HIS A 117 -3.01 -19.02 -16.88
N PRO A 118 -2.75 -20.27 -17.28
CA PRO A 118 -1.87 -21.16 -16.52
C PRO A 118 -0.40 -20.69 -16.50
N TRP A 119 0.03 -19.91 -17.48
CA TRP A 119 1.40 -19.38 -17.54
C TRP A 119 1.70 -18.34 -16.45
N ILE A 120 0.67 -17.70 -15.88
CA ILE A 120 0.81 -16.74 -14.77
C ILE A 120 1.43 -17.39 -13.53
N LEU A 121 1.17 -18.68 -13.31
CA LEU A 121 1.76 -19.46 -12.22
C LEU A 121 3.23 -19.85 -12.46
N MET A 122 3.73 -19.69 -13.68
CA MET A 122 5.08 -20.10 -14.07
C MET A 122 6.12 -18.98 -13.97
N GLN A 123 5.70 -17.72 -13.79
CA GLN A 123 6.58 -16.55 -13.68
C GLN A 123 6.30 -15.77 -12.39
N THR A 124 7.34 -15.66 -11.56
CA THR A 124 7.35 -14.79 -10.39
C THR A 124 8.43 -13.73 -10.63
N PRO A 125 8.10 -12.43 -10.73
CA PRO A 125 6.80 -11.82 -10.43
C PRO A 125 5.78 -11.93 -11.58
N LEU A 126 4.49 -11.84 -11.23
CA LEU A 126 3.40 -11.78 -12.21
C LEU A 126 3.49 -10.48 -13.01
N VAL A 127 3.39 -10.59 -14.33
CA VAL A 127 3.36 -9.46 -15.26
C VAL A 127 2.04 -9.46 -16.01
N ILE A 128 1.31 -8.34 -15.96
CA ILE A 128 0.07 -8.11 -16.72
C ILE A 128 0.33 -6.94 -17.66
N ALA A 129 0.09 -7.13 -18.96
CA ALA A 129 0.30 -6.10 -20.00
C ALA A 129 1.70 -5.44 -19.96
N GLY A 130 2.74 -6.18 -19.59
CA GLY A 130 4.12 -5.68 -19.47
C GLY A 130 4.45 -4.99 -18.13
N VAL A 131 3.48 -4.89 -17.22
CA VAL A 131 3.61 -4.23 -15.92
C VAL A 131 3.68 -5.26 -14.79
N THR A 132 4.57 -5.05 -13.83
CA THR A 132 4.76 -5.96 -12.70
C THR A 132 3.66 -5.77 -11.66
N VAL A 133 3.06 -6.86 -11.21
CA VAL A 133 2.04 -6.89 -10.15
C VAL A 133 2.70 -7.10 -8.79
N MET A 134 2.47 -6.16 -7.88
CA MET A 134 2.91 -6.16 -6.50
C MET A 134 1.70 -6.42 -5.60
N SER A 135 1.84 -7.34 -4.66
CA SER A 135 0.80 -7.63 -3.67
C SER A 135 1.18 -7.03 -2.32
N THR A 136 0.24 -6.30 -1.70
CA THR A 136 0.44 -5.69 -0.37
C THR A 136 -0.87 -5.71 0.42
N THR A 137 -0.79 -5.91 1.73
CA THR A 137 -1.97 -5.86 2.62
C THR A 137 -2.36 -4.43 3.00
N ALA A 138 -1.61 -3.43 2.53
CA ALA A 138 -1.85 -2.02 2.83
C ALA A 138 -2.87 -1.38 1.88
N ILE A 139 -3.24 -2.06 0.78
CA ILE A 139 -4.37 -1.68 -0.08
C ILE A 139 -5.61 -2.46 0.36
N THR A 140 -6.76 -1.81 0.34
CA THR A 140 -8.05 -2.39 0.69
C THR A 140 -8.40 -3.56 -0.25
N GLU A 141 -8.97 -4.63 0.31
CA GLU A 141 -9.41 -5.77 -0.51
C GLU A 141 -10.53 -5.32 -1.46
N GLY A 142 -10.41 -5.68 -2.74
CA GLY A 142 -11.31 -5.22 -3.80
C GLY A 142 -10.73 -4.08 -4.63
N ASP A 143 -9.81 -3.30 -4.08
CA ASP A 143 -9.22 -2.16 -4.76
C ASP A 143 -7.94 -2.53 -5.52
N PHE A 144 -7.69 -1.78 -6.60
CA PHE A 144 -6.45 -1.84 -7.35
C PHE A 144 -5.90 -0.42 -7.60
N LEU A 145 -4.58 -0.36 -7.77
CA LEU A 145 -3.87 0.86 -8.15
C LEU A 145 -2.85 0.53 -9.23
N VAL A 146 -2.95 1.20 -10.37
CA VAL A 146 -1.94 1.18 -11.44
C VAL A 146 -1.20 2.50 -11.39
N LEU A 147 0.13 2.46 -11.34
CA LEU A 147 0.95 3.66 -11.22
C LEU A 147 2.21 3.61 -12.10
N ALA A 148 2.56 4.79 -12.63
CA ALA A 148 3.88 5.05 -13.16
C ALA A 148 4.81 5.56 -12.06
N ARG A 149 6.07 5.12 -12.06
CA ARG A 149 7.07 5.50 -11.07
C ARG A 149 7.33 7.01 -11.00
N ASP A 150 7.12 7.72 -12.10
CA ASP A 150 7.31 9.17 -12.18
C ASP A 150 6.12 9.97 -11.63
N ALA A 151 5.03 9.30 -11.22
CA ALA A 151 3.83 9.95 -10.71
C ALA A 151 4.03 10.59 -9.34
N ALA A 152 4.83 9.97 -8.47
CA ALA A 152 5.04 10.42 -7.09
C ALA A 152 6.43 10.02 -6.57
N GLN A 153 6.95 10.80 -5.64
CA GLN A 153 8.24 10.51 -4.99
C GLN A 153 8.15 10.74 -3.49
N VAL A 154 8.69 9.81 -2.70
CA VAL A 154 8.79 9.96 -1.24
C VAL A 154 10.05 10.75 -0.88
N PHE A 155 9.89 11.80 -0.09
CA PHE A 155 10.98 12.59 0.49
C PHE A 155 11.04 12.45 2.00
N PHE A 156 12.14 11.88 2.49
CA PHE A 156 12.40 11.78 3.92
C PHE A 156 13.02 13.08 4.45
N ARG A 157 12.33 13.74 5.39
CA ARG A 157 12.87 14.91 6.11
C ARG A 157 13.64 14.52 7.36
N LYS A 158 13.20 13.46 8.05
CA LYS A 158 13.88 12.85 9.19
C LYS A 158 13.66 11.34 9.12
N GLN A 159 14.75 10.59 9.06
CA GLN A 159 14.72 9.13 9.15
C GLN A 159 14.14 8.67 10.49
N MET A 160 13.79 7.39 10.57
CA MET A 160 13.26 6.80 11.79
C MET A 160 14.22 7.04 12.97
N THR A 161 13.69 7.59 14.06
CA THR A 161 14.43 7.79 15.31
C THR A 161 13.64 7.16 16.44
N ILE A 162 14.33 6.42 17.31
CA ILE A 162 13.77 5.79 18.50
C ILE A 162 14.27 6.57 19.73
N GLU A 163 13.36 6.94 20.62
CA GLU A 163 13.63 7.70 21.83
C GLU A 163 13.00 6.97 23.03
N PHE A 164 13.76 6.90 24.13
CA PHE A 164 13.32 6.32 25.39
C PHE A 164 13.07 7.46 26.38
N SER A 165 11.93 7.42 27.07
CA SER A 165 11.60 8.42 28.09
C SER A 165 10.84 7.80 29.26
N ASN A 166 11.32 8.05 30.47
CA ASN A 166 10.67 7.73 31.74
C ASN A 166 9.87 8.92 32.32
N GLN A 167 9.97 10.11 31.69
CA GLN A 167 9.32 11.34 32.18
C GLN A 167 7.97 11.62 31.52
N ASN A 168 7.47 10.71 30.69
CA ASN A 168 6.16 10.88 30.07
C ASN A 168 5.05 10.58 31.08
N GLU A 169 4.21 11.56 31.43
CA GLU A 169 3.10 11.41 32.38
C GLU A 169 3.53 10.82 33.75
N ASP A 170 2.81 9.83 34.27
CA ASP A 170 3.08 9.18 35.56
C ASP A 170 4.15 8.08 35.48
N ASN A 171 4.81 7.92 34.34
CA ASN A 171 5.74 6.81 34.12
C ASN A 171 6.89 6.78 35.13
N PHE A 172 7.38 7.95 35.53
CA PHE A 172 8.43 8.07 36.53
C PHE A 172 7.99 7.55 37.91
N ILE A 173 6.73 7.76 38.28
CA ILE A 173 6.17 7.30 39.56
C ILE A 173 5.84 5.81 39.50
N LYS A 174 5.38 5.32 38.34
CA LYS A 174 4.93 3.94 38.13
C LYS A 174 6.03 2.99 37.69
N GLY A 175 7.28 3.44 37.55
CA GLY A 175 8.39 2.62 37.07
C GLY A 175 8.20 2.14 35.64
N MET A 176 7.67 3.00 34.76
CA MET A 176 7.40 2.69 33.36
C MET A 176 8.34 3.48 32.44
N VAL A 177 8.62 2.93 31.26
CA VAL A 177 9.39 3.56 30.19
C VAL A 177 8.53 3.60 28.93
N THR A 178 8.38 4.80 28.36
CA THR A 178 7.80 4.99 27.02
C THR A 178 8.90 4.97 25.98
N VAL A 179 8.79 4.06 25.02
CA VAL A 179 9.63 4.02 23.83
C VAL A 179 8.82 4.57 22.68
N ARG A 180 9.25 5.71 22.15
CA ARG A 180 8.62 6.37 21.00
C ARG A 180 9.51 6.27 19.80
N ALA A 181 8.94 5.91 18.66
CA ALA A 181 9.61 6.06 17.38
C ALA A 181 8.81 6.98 16.47
N HIS A 182 9.52 7.82 15.73
CA HIS A 182 8.91 8.72 14.75
C HIS A 182 9.75 8.83 13.49
N LYS A 183 9.07 9.18 12.40
CA LYS A 183 9.65 9.61 11.14
C LYS A 183 8.91 10.81 10.57
N ARG A 184 9.57 11.52 9.66
CA ARG A 184 8.97 12.65 8.95
C ARG A 184 9.25 12.54 7.47
N GLU A 185 8.19 12.51 6.67
CA GLU A 185 8.26 12.43 5.22
C GLU A 185 7.24 13.32 4.54
N ALA A 186 7.44 13.53 3.25
CA ALA A 186 6.50 14.19 2.36
C ALA A 186 6.35 13.34 1.10
N LEU A 187 5.12 13.25 0.60
CA LEU A 187 4.77 12.59 -0.65
C LEU A 187 4.23 13.63 -1.63
N PRO A 188 5.09 14.34 -2.39
CA PRO A 188 4.65 15.08 -3.57
C PRO A 188 4.18 14.14 -4.67
N ILE A 189 3.05 14.51 -5.26
CA ILE A 189 2.45 13.85 -6.42
C ILE A 189 2.56 14.83 -7.58
N TYR A 190 3.26 14.42 -8.64
CA TYR A 190 3.57 15.24 -9.80
C TYR A 190 2.51 15.09 -10.89
N SER A 191 2.01 13.87 -11.09
CA SER A 191 1.12 13.52 -12.19
C SER A 191 0.00 12.58 -11.72
N PRO A 192 -1.14 13.10 -11.23
CA PRO A 192 -2.27 12.27 -10.80
C PRO A 192 -2.88 11.47 -11.95
N LEU A 193 -2.76 11.94 -13.20
CA LEU A 193 -3.22 11.24 -14.41
C LEU A 193 -2.38 10.00 -14.76
N SER A 194 -1.19 9.85 -14.17
CA SER A 194 -0.34 8.65 -14.32
C SER A 194 -0.66 7.57 -13.28
N MET A 195 -1.75 7.74 -12.54
CA MET A 195 -2.25 6.79 -11.55
C MET A 195 -3.73 6.55 -11.78
N ILE A 196 -4.12 5.28 -11.85
CA ILE A 196 -5.51 4.85 -11.99
C ILE A 196 -5.85 3.94 -10.83
N THR A 197 -6.97 4.19 -10.16
CA THR A 197 -7.48 3.36 -9.07
C THR A 197 -8.94 3.03 -9.28
N GLY A 198 -9.37 1.86 -8.80
CA GLY A 198 -10.77 1.45 -8.87
C GLY A 198 -11.04 0.23 -8.00
N ASP A 199 -12.32 -0.06 -7.85
CA ASP A 199 -12.83 -1.25 -7.17
C ASP A 199 -13.21 -2.31 -8.23
N PHE A 200 -12.76 -3.55 -8.03
CA PHE A 200 -13.03 -4.66 -8.94
C PHE A 200 -14.52 -5.00 -9.03
N ALA A 201 -15.29 -4.89 -7.96
CA ALA A 201 -16.72 -5.19 -7.97
C ALA A 201 -17.52 -4.13 -8.76
N VAL A 202 -17.15 -2.86 -8.65
CA VAL A 202 -17.74 -1.77 -9.45
C VAL A 202 -17.40 -1.97 -10.93
N ALA A 203 -16.12 -2.17 -11.25
CA ALA A 203 -15.67 -2.35 -12.63
C ALA A 203 -16.27 -3.60 -13.29
N LEU A 204 -16.45 -4.71 -12.55
CA LEU A 204 -17.12 -5.90 -13.07
C LEU A 204 -18.62 -5.71 -13.31
N ALA A 205 -19.27 -4.81 -12.57
CA ALA A 205 -20.69 -4.52 -12.73
C ALA A 205 -20.96 -3.67 -13.99
N GLU A 206 -20.08 -2.71 -14.28
CA GLU A 206 -20.20 -1.83 -15.47
C GLU A 206 -20.06 -2.61 -16.79
N GLY A 207 -19.15 -3.58 -16.85
CA GLY A 207 -18.95 -4.47 -18.00
C GLY A 207 -20.04 -5.52 -18.22
N THR A 208 -21.17 -5.47 -17.50
CA THR A 208 -22.33 -6.35 -17.76
C THR A 208 -23.55 -5.63 -18.35
N GLY A 209 -23.41 -4.33 -18.67
CA GLY A 209 -24.47 -3.46 -19.19
C GLY A 209 -24.65 -3.46 -20.70
#